data_AF-A0A965Q7F9-F1
#
_entry.id   AF-A0A965Q7F9-F1
#
_cell.length_a   1.000
_cell.length_b   1.000
_cell.length_c   1.000
_cell.angle_alpha   90.00
_cell.angle_beta   90.00
_cell.angle_gamma   90.00
#
_symmetry.space_group_name_H-M   'P 1'
#
loop_
_entity.id
_entity.type
_entity.pdbx_description
1 polymer ?
#
loop_
_entity_poly.entity_id
_entity_poly.type
_entity_poly.pdbx_seq_one_letter_code
_entity_poly.pdbx_strand_id
1 'polypeptide(L)'
;MLPKIEHPIYEIELKSINKTVKFRPFLVKEEKILLMALEANEEMAMINAIRQIIQNCVLEPSDFNIDDLAVYDLELFFIKLRAYSMGEIIETKYTCQNVNVETEEKCGNLMDVSINLFDVKLNNTNPNSIIKFTDKIGVKMKYPNINSLQQMSEINFSESVKNVIDFI
;
A
#
# COMPACT_ATOMS: atom_id res chain seq x y z
N MET A 1 25.07 1.95 -27.56
CA MET A 1 25.23 2.67 -26.28
C MET A 1 24.97 1.67 -25.17
N LEU A 2 25.88 1.55 -24.17
CA LEU A 2 25.57 0.77 -22.96
C LEU A 2 24.42 1.49 -22.21
N PRO A 3 23.44 0.76 -21.67
CA PRO A 3 22.37 1.36 -20.88
C PRO A 3 22.99 2.01 -19.64
N LYS A 4 22.90 3.35 -19.56
CA LYS A 4 23.24 4.09 -18.36
C LYS A 4 22.07 3.91 -17.39
N ILE A 5 22.34 3.40 -16.21
CA ILE A 5 21.38 3.38 -15.10
C ILE A 5 21.19 4.84 -14.68
N GLU A 6 20.07 5.46 -15.08
CA GLU A 6 19.78 6.87 -14.79
C GLU A 6 19.30 7.11 -13.35
N HIS A 7 18.80 6.06 -12.68
CA HIS A 7 18.14 6.16 -11.38
C HIS A 7 18.59 5.04 -10.44
N PRO A 8 18.63 5.29 -9.11
CA PRO A 8 18.88 4.23 -8.14
C PRO A 8 17.82 3.13 -8.25
N ILE A 9 18.26 1.89 -8.04
CA ILE A 9 17.42 0.70 -8.07
C ILE A 9 17.30 0.19 -6.64
N TYR A 10 16.06 -0.09 -6.22
CA TYR A 10 15.73 -0.63 -4.92
C TYR A 10 15.04 -1.98 -5.06
N GLU A 11 15.02 -2.74 -3.98
CA GLU A 11 14.39 -4.06 -3.91
C GLU A 11 13.31 -4.07 -2.84
N ILE A 12 12.21 -4.77 -3.13
CA ILE A 12 11.16 -5.07 -2.17
C ILE A 12 10.79 -6.55 -2.26
N GLU A 13 10.66 -7.18 -1.10
CA GLU A 13 10.19 -8.56 -0.99
C GLU A 13 8.65 -8.56 -0.83
N LEU A 14 7.96 -9.18 -1.77
CA LEU A 14 6.49 -9.27 -1.79
C LEU A 14 6.07 -10.68 -1.35
N LYS A 15 5.41 -10.75 -0.19
CA LYS A 15 5.10 -12.00 0.51
C LYS A 15 3.95 -12.76 -0.14
N SER A 16 2.99 -12.07 -0.76
CA SER A 16 1.80 -12.66 -1.37
C SER A 16 2.14 -13.51 -2.60
N ILE A 17 3.19 -13.13 -3.32
CA ILE A 17 3.69 -13.84 -4.50
C ILE A 17 5.04 -14.52 -4.27
N ASN A 18 5.66 -14.34 -3.10
CA ASN A 18 6.97 -14.88 -2.75
C ASN A 18 8.05 -14.52 -3.80
N LYS A 19 8.06 -13.27 -4.25
CA LYS A 19 9.02 -12.73 -5.23
C LYS A 19 9.70 -11.49 -4.66
N THR A 20 10.96 -11.29 -5.05
CA THR A 20 11.65 -10.00 -4.88
C THR A 20 11.49 -9.20 -6.17
N VAL A 21 11.13 -7.93 -6.04
CA VAL A 21 10.90 -7.02 -7.16
C VAL A 21 11.90 -5.88 -7.10
N LYS A 22 12.56 -5.58 -8.23
CA LYS A 22 13.40 -4.39 -8.38
C LYS A 22 12.58 -3.26 -8.97
N PHE A 23 12.71 -2.07 -8.39
CA PHE A 23 11.99 -0.89 -8.83
C PHE A 23 12.87 0.36 -8.76
N ARG A 24 12.49 1.38 -9.52
CA ARG A 24 13.05 2.74 -9.42
C ARG A 24 12.05 3.68 -8.72
N PRO A 25 12.49 4.80 -8.14
CA PRO A 25 11.59 5.88 -7.76
C PRO A 25 10.72 6.35 -8.93
N PHE A 26 9.49 6.73 -8.62
CA PHE A 26 8.63 7.43 -9.55
C PHE A 26 9.19 8.83 -9.87
N LEU A 27 8.94 9.33 -11.08
CA LEU A 27 9.36 10.65 -11.56
C LEU A 27 8.17 11.63 -11.54
N VAL A 28 8.43 12.88 -11.89
CA VAL A 28 7.40 13.94 -12.00
C VAL A 28 6.19 13.53 -12.85
N LYS A 29 6.38 12.67 -13.86
CA LYS A 29 5.26 12.19 -14.70
C LYS A 29 4.32 11.25 -13.93
N GLU A 30 4.85 10.41 -13.04
CA GLU A 30 4.05 9.52 -12.21
C GLU A 30 3.42 10.27 -11.02
N GLU A 31 4.13 11.26 -10.45
CA GLU A 31 3.56 12.17 -9.45
C GLU A 31 2.31 12.89 -9.99
N LYS A 32 2.35 13.35 -11.25
CA LYS A 32 1.17 13.93 -11.91
C LYS A 32 -0.02 12.98 -12.01
N ILE A 33 0.23 11.69 -12.26
CA ILE A 33 -0.85 10.68 -12.30
C ILE A 33 -1.53 10.60 -10.93
N LEU A 34 -0.75 10.65 -9.85
CA LEU A 34 -1.25 10.62 -8.49
C LEU A 34 -2.08 11.87 -8.16
N LEU A 35 -1.57 13.06 -8.49
CA LEU A 35 -2.27 14.33 -8.27
C LEU A 35 -3.60 14.40 -9.03
N MET A 36 -3.62 13.99 -10.29
CA MET A 36 -4.85 13.96 -11.09
C MET A 36 -5.90 13.00 -10.51
N ALA A 37 -5.47 11.87 -9.96
CA ALA A 37 -6.36 10.91 -9.31
C ALA A 37 -6.90 11.43 -7.97
N LEU A 38 -6.08 12.18 -7.21
CA LEU A 38 -6.51 12.86 -5.99
C LEU A 38 -7.57 13.93 -6.29
N GLU A 39 -7.37 14.71 -7.35
CA GLU A 39 -8.32 15.74 -7.78
C GLU A 39 -9.67 15.16 -8.24
N ALA A 40 -9.67 13.96 -8.81
CA ALA A 40 -10.91 13.27 -9.21
C ALA A 40 -11.80 12.91 -8.02
N ASN A 41 -11.23 12.81 -6.80
CA ASN A 41 -11.92 12.44 -5.57
C ASN A 41 -12.74 11.13 -5.68
N GLU A 42 -12.26 10.21 -6.53
CA GLU A 42 -12.83 8.90 -6.76
C GLU A 42 -11.84 7.82 -6.33
N GLU A 43 -12.26 6.94 -5.42
CA GLU A 43 -11.40 5.89 -4.86
C GLU A 43 -10.83 4.97 -5.95
N MET A 44 -11.65 4.61 -6.92
CA MET A 44 -11.24 3.78 -8.06
C MET A 44 -10.20 4.46 -8.95
N ALA A 45 -10.27 5.78 -9.12
CA ALA A 45 -9.25 6.53 -9.83
C ALA A 45 -7.90 6.46 -9.11
N MET A 46 -7.91 6.59 -7.77
CA MET A 46 -6.72 6.45 -6.94
C MET A 46 -6.10 5.06 -7.01
N ILE A 47 -6.92 4.01 -6.90
CA ILE A 47 -6.46 2.62 -7.01
C ILE A 47 -5.81 2.36 -8.37
N ASN A 48 -6.44 2.84 -9.45
CA ASN A 48 -5.91 2.70 -10.80
C ASN A 48 -4.60 3.49 -10.99
N ALA A 49 -4.50 4.68 -10.40
CA ALA A 49 -3.27 5.48 -10.42
C ALA A 49 -2.12 4.77 -9.69
N ILE A 50 -2.35 4.28 -8.47
CA ILE A 50 -1.36 3.50 -7.70
C ILE A 50 -0.90 2.29 -8.52
N ARG A 51 -1.85 1.56 -9.13
CA ARG A 51 -1.54 0.40 -9.97
C ARG A 51 -0.64 0.78 -11.15
N GLN A 52 -1.02 1.82 -11.87
CA GLN A 52 -0.27 2.31 -13.02
C GLN A 52 1.15 2.76 -12.62
N ILE A 53 1.27 3.48 -11.52
CA ILE A 53 2.54 4.02 -11.02
C ILE A 53 3.48 2.87 -10.63
N ILE A 54 3.00 1.90 -9.84
CA ILE A 54 3.81 0.74 -9.46
C ILE A 54 4.25 -0.03 -10.71
N GLN A 55 3.34 -0.34 -11.62
CA GLN A 55 3.68 -1.06 -12.85
C GLN A 55 4.74 -0.32 -13.70
N ASN A 56 4.68 1.01 -13.77
CA ASN A 56 5.66 1.84 -14.48
C ASN A 56 7.05 1.90 -13.81
N CYS A 57 7.10 1.63 -12.51
CA CYS A 57 8.31 1.75 -11.70
C CYS A 57 9.03 0.42 -11.49
N VAL A 58 8.36 -0.72 -11.72
CA VAL A 58 8.98 -2.05 -11.69
C VAL A 58 9.93 -2.24 -12.87
N LEU A 59 11.11 -2.77 -12.58
CA LEU A 59 12.17 -3.08 -13.55
C LEU A 59 12.35 -4.58 -13.73
N GLU A 60 12.30 -5.35 -12.64
CA GLU A 60 12.43 -6.80 -12.65
C GLU A 60 11.52 -7.44 -11.59
N PRO A 61 10.94 -8.63 -11.86
CA PRO A 61 11.02 -9.34 -13.13
C PRO A 61 10.09 -8.74 -14.20
N SER A 62 10.39 -8.98 -15.48
CA SER A 62 9.58 -8.45 -16.60
C SER A 62 8.17 -9.05 -16.67
N ASP A 63 7.96 -10.21 -16.04
CA ASP A 63 6.66 -10.89 -15.92
C ASP A 63 5.87 -10.41 -14.69
N PHE A 64 6.31 -9.34 -14.02
CA PHE A 64 5.60 -8.80 -12.87
C PHE A 64 4.18 -8.34 -13.26
N ASN A 65 3.20 -8.95 -12.60
CA ASN A 65 1.80 -8.63 -12.74
C ASN A 65 1.25 -8.11 -11.42
N ILE A 66 0.86 -6.85 -11.41
CA ILE A 66 0.30 -6.18 -10.23
C ILE A 66 -1.02 -6.80 -9.76
N ASP A 67 -1.78 -7.43 -10.66
CA ASP A 67 -3.05 -8.09 -10.33
C ASP A 67 -2.88 -9.34 -9.46
N ASP A 68 -1.68 -9.90 -9.39
CA ASP A 68 -1.37 -11.06 -8.55
C ASP A 68 -1.06 -10.66 -7.10
N LEU A 69 -0.87 -9.36 -6.83
CA LEU A 69 -0.58 -8.89 -5.48
C LEU A 69 -1.79 -8.93 -4.58
N ALA A 70 -1.58 -9.41 -3.36
CA ALA A 70 -2.50 -9.13 -2.28
C ALA A 70 -2.49 -7.63 -1.96
N VAL A 71 -3.59 -7.14 -1.43
CA VAL A 71 -3.78 -5.71 -1.12
C VAL A 71 -2.71 -5.18 -0.18
N TYR A 72 -2.34 -5.95 0.85
CA TYR A 72 -1.30 -5.52 1.79
C TYR A 72 0.09 -5.36 1.13
N ASP A 73 0.40 -6.17 0.12
CA ASP A 73 1.66 -6.07 -0.62
C ASP A 73 1.63 -4.90 -1.59
N LEU A 74 0.46 -4.61 -2.19
CA LEU A 74 0.25 -3.41 -3.01
C LEU A 74 0.45 -2.14 -2.17
N GLU A 75 -0.17 -2.07 -1.00
CA GLU A 75 -0.05 -0.93 -0.08
C GLU A 75 1.39 -0.76 0.43
N LEU A 76 2.03 -1.85 0.86
CA LEU A 76 3.42 -1.81 1.29
C LEU A 76 4.35 -1.35 0.17
N PHE A 77 4.15 -1.87 -1.05
CA PHE A 77 4.90 -1.43 -2.22
C PHE A 77 4.73 0.07 -2.42
N PHE A 78 3.48 0.55 -2.49
CA PHE A 78 3.22 1.96 -2.71
C PHE A 78 3.88 2.85 -1.64
N ILE A 79 3.78 2.47 -0.35
CA ILE A 79 4.40 3.20 0.76
C ILE A 79 5.92 3.30 0.57
N LYS A 80 6.60 2.18 0.27
CA LYS A 80 8.06 2.19 0.04
C LYS A 80 8.42 2.98 -1.21
N LEU A 81 7.66 2.82 -2.29
CA LEU A 81 7.86 3.55 -3.54
C LEU A 81 7.76 5.06 -3.32
N ARG A 82 6.72 5.53 -2.62
CA ARG A 82 6.54 6.94 -2.23
C ARG A 82 7.68 7.43 -1.36
N ALA A 83 8.11 6.64 -0.36
CA ALA A 83 9.21 7.01 0.52
C ALA A 83 10.51 7.25 -0.25
N TYR A 84 10.87 6.37 -1.20
CA TYR A 84 12.05 6.55 -2.04
C TYR A 84 11.93 7.68 -3.07
N SER A 85 10.71 8.13 -3.37
CA SER A 85 10.44 9.20 -4.35
C SER A 85 10.31 10.59 -3.75
N MET A 86 9.65 10.74 -2.61
CA MET A 86 9.29 12.03 -2.01
C MET A 86 9.87 12.24 -0.61
N GLY A 87 10.61 11.27 -0.09
CA GLY A 87 11.14 11.29 1.28
C GLY A 87 10.35 10.39 2.21
N GLU A 88 11.06 9.92 3.23
CA GLU A 88 10.64 8.89 4.15
C GLU A 88 9.87 9.41 5.37
N ILE A 89 10.00 10.69 5.70
CA ILE A 89 9.32 11.29 6.84
C ILE A 89 8.01 11.96 6.37
N ILE A 90 6.91 11.62 7.04
CA ILE A 90 5.64 12.33 6.95
C ILE A 90 5.37 13.03 8.27
N GLU A 91 5.10 14.33 8.21
CA GLU A 91 4.61 15.11 9.33
C GLU A 91 3.07 15.18 9.24
N THR A 92 2.39 14.65 10.26
CA THR A 92 0.93 14.67 10.35
C THR A 92 0.49 15.10 11.75
N LYS A 93 -0.80 15.42 11.90
CA LYS A 93 -1.38 15.81 13.19
C LYS A 93 -2.31 14.71 13.68
N TYR A 94 -2.07 14.24 14.89
CA TYR A 94 -2.95 13.33 15.59
C TYR A 94 -3.87 14.09 16.53
N THR A 95 -5.18 13.89 16.38
CA THR A 95 -6.17 14.41 17.33
C THR A 95 -6.31 13.43 18.49
N CYS A 96 -6.00 13.88 19.71
CA CYS A 96 -6.12 13.07 20.91
C CYS A 96 -7.57 12.62 21.15
N GLN A 97 -7.79 11.31 21.11
CA GLN A 97 -9.11 10.69 21.31
C GLN A 97 -9.37 10.26 22.76
N ASN A 98 -8.44 10.54 23.68
CA ASN A 98 -8.61 10.19 25.09
C ASN A 98 -9.79 10.95 25.70
N VAL A 99 -10.53 10.27 26.58
CA VAL A 99 -11.62 10.83 27.36
C VAL A 99 -11.15 10.96 28.81
N ASN A 100 -11.37 12.12 29.40
CA ASN A 100 -11.10 12.32 30.82
C ASN A 100 -12.09 11.46 31.63
N VAL A 101 -11.55 10.61 32.51
CA VAL A 101 -12.34 9.64 33.29
C VAL A 101 -13.22 10.30 34.35
N GLU A 102 -12.90 11.53 34.76
CA GLU A 102 -13.65 12.28 35.79
C GLU A 102 -14.66 13.26 35.19
N THR A 103 -14.32 13.92 34.08
CA THR A 103 -15.18 14.94 33.46
C THR A 103 -15.97 14.44 32.25
N GLU A 104 -15.68 13.22 31.78
CA GLU A 104 -16.21 12.64 30.52
C GLU A 104 -15.92 13.48 29.26
N GLU A 105 -15.04 14.49 29.36
CA GLU A 105 -14.68 15.36 28.24
C GLU A 105 -13.60 14.73 27.36
N LYS A 106 -13.73 14.90 26.04
CA LYS A 106 -12.70 14.50 25.06
C LYS A 106 -11.54 15.49 25.09
N CYS A 107 -10.32 14.97 25.09
CA CYS A 107 -9.10 15.78 25.08
C CYS A 107 -9.03 16.70 23.85
N GLY A 108 -9.20 16.16 22.64
CA GLY A 108 -9.30 16.96 21.40
C GLY A 108 -8.04 17.72 20.97
N ASN A 109 -6.96 17.71 21.77
CA ASN A 109 -5.71 18.38 21.44
C ASN A 109 -5.05 17.76 20.20
N LEU A 110 -4.52 18.63 19.34
CA LEU A 110 -3.70 18.25 18.19
C LEU A 110 -2.24 18.05 18.63
N MET A 111 -1.65 16.92 18.27
CA MET A 111 -0.26 16.58 18.52
C MET A 111 0.44 16.38 17.19
N ASP A 112 1.60 17.00 17.01
CA ASP A 112 2.43 16.76 15.83
C ASP A 112 3.06 15.36 15.93
N VAL A 113 2.95 14.59 14.86
CA VAL A 113 3.45 13.22 14.75
C VAL A 113 4.30 13.12 13.49
N SER A 114 5.54 12.65 13.66
CA SER A 114 6.45 12.34 12.57
C SER A 114 6.50 10.82 12.38
N ILE A 115 6.15 10.35 11.19
CA ILE A 115 6.13 8.93 10.84
C ILE A 115 7.23 8.67 9.81
N ASN A 116 8.10 7.69 10.08
CA ASN A 116 9.06 7.21 9.09
C ASN A 116 8.46 6.02 8.31
N LEU A 117 8.24 6.22 7.01
CA LEU A 117 7.68 5.22 6.11
C LEU A 117 8.58 3.99 5.92
N PHE A 118 9.87 4.10 6.17
CA PHE A 118 10.76 2.94 6.17
C PHE A 118 10.54 2.01 7.37
N ASP A 119 9.99 2.52 8.46
CA ASP A 119 9.67 1.70 9.64
C ASP A 119 8.35 0.94 9.52
N VAL A 120 7.52 1.27 8.53
CA VAL A 120 6.28 0.53 8.22
C VAL A 120 6.64 -0.92 7.85
N LYS A 121 6.06 -1.86 8.60
CA LYS A 121 6.23 -3.31 8.45
C LYS A 121 4.86 -3.98 8.53
N LEU A 122 4.71 -5.06 7.76
CA LEU A 122 3.55 -5.93 7.88
C LEU A 122 3.62 -6.68 9.20
N ASN A 123 2.59 -6.56 10.03
CA ASN A 123 2.53 -7.28 11.29
C ASN A 123 1.99 -8.70 11.03
N ASN A 124 2.92 -9.65 10.92
CA ASN A 124 2.74 -11.11 10.91
C ASN A 124 1.40 -11.64 10.33
N THR A 125 1.30 -11.72 9.01
CA THR A 125 0.13 -12.27 8.29
C THR A 125 0.41 -13.69 7.83
N ASN A 126 0.44 -14.65 8.75
CA ASN A 126 0.31 -16.06 8.36
C ASN A 126 -0.92 -16.70 9.02
N PRO A 127 -2.14 -16.17 8.75
CA PRO A 127 -3.36 -16.89 9.07
C PRO A 127 -3.29 -18.28 8.42
N ASN A 128 -3.74 -19.30 9.16
CA ASN A 128 -3.86 -20.65 8.61
C ASN A 128 -4.80 -20.59 7.39
N SER A 129 -4.22 -20.60 6.20
CA SER A 129 -4.94 -20.44 4.93
C SER A 129 -5.60 -21.75 4.48
N ILE A 130 -5.43 -22.84 5.21
CA ILE A 130 -5.99 -24.15 4.87
C ILE A 130 -7.22 -24.41 5.73
N ILE A 131 -8.38 -24.41 5.10
CA ILE A 131 -9.63 -24.88 5.69
C ILE A 131 -9.76 -26.36 5.34
N LYS A 132 -9.54 -27.24 6.31
CA LYS A 132 -9.70 -28.68 6.12
C LYS A 132 -11.17 -29.06 6.23
N PHE A 133 -11.67 -29.83 5.27
CA PHE A 133 -12.97 -30.48 5.37
C PHE A 133 -12.84 -31.89 5.94
N THR A 134 -11.72 -32.55 5.67
CA THR A 134 -11.29 -33.84 6.25
C THR A 134 -9.76 -33.83 6.42
N ASP A 135 -9.18 -34.91 6.97
CA ASP A 135 -7.72 -35.04 7.11
C ASP A 135 -6.96 -35.04 5.78
N LYS A 136 -7.64 -35.35 4.67
CA LYS A 136 -7.05 -35.48 3.33
C LYS A 136 -7.49 -34.39 2.35
N ILE A 137 -8.59 -33.70 2.62
CA ILE A 137 -9.20 -32.73 1.70
C ILE A 137 -9.41 -31.41 2.42
N GLY A 138 -8.97 -30.32 1.81
CA GLY A 138 -9.22 -28.97 2.26
C GLY A 138 -9.08 -27.98 1.12
N VAL A 139 -9.42 -26.73 1.41
CA VAL A 139 -9.26 -25.58 0.51
C VAL A 139 -8.15 -24.70 1.05
N LYS A 140 -7.23 -24.31 0.17
CA LYS A 140 -6.23 -23.29 0.46
C LYS A 140 -6.73 -21.94 -0.05
N MET A 141 -7.04 -21.05 0.88
CA MET A 141 -7.47 -19.69 0.58
C MET A 141 -6.31 -18.88 0.01
N LYS A 142 -6.60 -18.09 -1.03
CA LYS A 142 -5.70 -17.05 -1.52
C LYS A 142 -6.00 -15.75 -0.79
N TYR A 143 -4.98 -14.91 -0.65
CA TYR A 143 -5.21 -13.53 -0.22
C TYR A 143 -6.00 -12.76 -1.27
N PRO A 144 -6.90 -11.85 -0.86
CA PRO A 144 -7.65 -11.02 -1.79
C PRO A 144 -6.70 -10.05 -2.51
N ASN A 145 -6.84 -9.99 -3.83
CA ASN A 145 -6.28 -8.93 -4.66
C ASN A 145 -7.36 -7.87 -4.94
N ILE A 146 -6.97 -6.78 -5.60
CA ILE A 146 -7.87 -5.67 -5.95
C ILE A 146 -9.10 -6.16 -6.73
N ASN A 147 -8.92 -7.06 -7.69
CA ASN A 147 -10.01 -7.55 -8.53
C ASN A 147 -11.01 -8.38 -7.72
N SER A 148 -10.52 -9.16 -6.76
CA SER A 148 -11.37 -9.94 -5.84
C SER A 148 -12.17 -9.01 -4.93
N LEU A 149 -11.55 -7.93 -4.44
CA LEU A 149 -12.24 -6.94 -3.61
C LEU A 149 -13.32 -6.17 -4.38
N GLN A 150 -13.09 -5.81 -5.63
CA GLN A 150 -14.11 -5.14 -6.47
C GLN A 150 -15.36 -6.01 -6.66
N GLN A 151 -15.20 -7.33 -6.68
CA GLN A 151 -16.33 -8.27 -6.77
C GLN A 151 -17.04 -8.49 -5.43
N MET A 152 -16.37 -8.19 -4.31
CA MET A 152 -16.92 -8.27 -2.97
C MET A 152 -17.50 -6.90 -2.60
N SER A 153 -18.73 -6.63 -3.05
CA SER A 153 -19.44 -5.35 -2.97
C SER A 153 -19.65 -4.75 -1.55
N GLU A 154 -19.08 -5.33 -0.49
CA GLU A 154 -19.35 -4.99 0.90
C GLU A 154 -18.11 -4.93 1.81
N ILE A 155 -16.88 -4.96 1.26
CA ILE A 155 -15.67 -4.84 2.10
C ILE A 155 -15.12 -3.40 2.01
N ASN A 156 -14.83 -2.80 3.18
CA ASN A 156 -14.32 -1.44 3.44
C ASN A 156 -12.92 -1.14 2.83
N PHE A 157 -12.68 -1.52 1.58
CA PHE A 157 -11.45 -1.16 0.86
C PHE A 157 -11.31 0.36 0.69
N SER A 158 -12.44 1.04 0.62
CA SER A 158 -12.54 2.50 0.64
C SER A 158 -11.78 3.12 1.81
N GLU A 159 -11.82 2.50 2.99
CA GLU A 159 -11.23 3.03 4.22
C GLU A 159 -9.71 2.81 4.23
N SER A 160 -9.21 1.63 3.84
CA SER A 160 -7.77 1.39 3.72
C SER A 160 -7.11 2.27 2.66
N VAL A 161 -7.76 2.43 1.50
CA VAL A 161 -7.27 3.31 0.43
C VAL A 161 -7.30 4.78 0.87
N LYS A 162 -8.37 5.22 1.56
CA LYS A 162 -8.43 6.57 2.17
C LYS A 162 -7.30 6.81 3.15
N ASN A 163 -7.02 5.84 4.02
CA ASN A 163 -5.94 5.97 4.98
C ASN A 163 -4.58 6.08 4.29
N VAL A 164 -4.34 5.36 3.18
CA VAL A 164 -3.11 5.50 2.39
C VAL A 164 -3.06 6.84 1.65
N ILE A 165 -4.20 7.36 1.20
CA ILE A 165 -4.31 8.68 0.57
C ILE A 165 -3.89 9.80 1.52
N ASP A 166 -4.28 9.71 2.79
CA ASP A 166 -3.94 10.72 3.81
C ASP A 166 -2.41 10.84 4.06
N PHE A 167 -1.61 9.90 3.55
CA PHE A 167 -0.15 9.89 3.64
C PHE A 167 0.57 10.30 2.33
N ILE A 168 -0.16 10.67 1.28
CA ILE A 168 0.42 11.21 0.05
C ILE A 168 0.76 12.68 0.26
#